data_AF-A0A7W6ECB1-F1
#
_entry.id   AF-A0A7W6ECB1-F1
#
_cell.length_a   1.000
_cell.length_b   1.000
_cell.length_c   1.000
_cell.angle_alpha   90.00
_cell.angle_beta   90.00
_cell.angle_gamma   90.00
#
_symmetry.space_group_name_H-M   'P 1'
#
loop_
_entity.id
_entity.type
_entity.pdbx_description
1 polymer ?
#
loop_
_entity_poly.entity_id
_entity_poly.type
_entity_poly.pdbx_seq_one_letter_code
_entity_poly.pdbx_strand_id
1 'polypeptide(L)'
;MKKILSTLAIAATMTAGAAAADSGYPDRAITLVVPYGPGGASDLAGRALAESAKPFLGQPVTVINKPGAGGMNGARSVVESDADGYTVLLARVGMALTPAVNPQATVDWDAYTFLSALEATPMILAVKGDAPYNTVEELLTAIKDSNGAMSYAASGATAIDGFSTQALLSDAGLDPLTAATLVPYKGGGALATALLGGHVDFLAVSAGSLLPHVESGDMKALMVYAPARMSKLPDVPTAAELDYEQAGQVTGWSALYAPKDLPADVLAKWQDVLGQVATDETWLTLADRRGSISTVGTVDMSAYAQEQYELFNGLAKKFGYLPAE
;
A
#
# COMPACT_ATOMS: atom_id res chain seq x y z
N MET A 1 -18.94 87.85 1.11
CA MET A 1 -18.56 87.36 -0.25
C MET A 1 -17.11 86.92 -0.21
N LYS A 2 -16.84 85.65 -0.52
CA LYS A 2 -15.56 85.07 -1.02
C LYS A 2 -14.31 85.17 -0.12
N LYS A 3 -13.42 84.19 0.01
CA LYS A 3 -13.31 82.78 -0.40
C LYS A 3 -12.06 82.25 0.33
N ILE A 4 -12.24 81.27 1.21
CA ILE A 4 -11.47 80.03 1.36
C ILE A 4 -9.92 80.15 1.23
N LEU A 5 -9.23 80.19 2.38
CA LEU A 5 -7.89 79.62 2.52
C LEU A 5 -8.05 78.12 2.79
N SER A 6 -7.58 77.27 1.88
CA SER A 6 -7.45 75.83 2.12
C SER A 6 -5.98 75.48 2.26
N THR A 7 -5.56 75.32 3.51
CA THR A 7 -4.24 74.85 3.92
C THR A 7 -4.05 73.40 3.47
N LEU A 8 -3.01 73.16 2.67
CA LEU A 8 -2.61 71.84 2.20
C LEU A 8 -1.92 71.10 3.36
N ALA A 9 -2.64 70.25 4.08
CA ALA A 9 -2.07 69.34 5.07
C ALA A 9 -1.71 68.02 4.37
N ILE A 10 -0.42 67.81 4.13
CA ILE A 10 0.15 66.53 3.70
C ILE A 10 0.06 65.57 4.89
N ALA A 11 -0.95 64.71 4.87
CA ALA A 11 -1.03 63.55 5.75
C ALA A 11 -0.27 62.40 5.08
N ALA A 12 1.01 62.25 5.45
CA ALA A 12 1.80 61.06 5.16
C ALA A 12 1.34 59.94 6.10
N THR A 13 0.28 59.22 5.71
CA THR A 13 -0.11 57.98 6.38
C THR A 13 0.81 56.87 5.92
N MET A 14 1.69 56.47 6.83
CA MET A 14 2.59 55.35 6.71
C MET A 14 1.84 54.11 6.20
N THR A 15 2.19 53.65 5.01
CA THR A 15 1.94 52.28 4.57
C THR A 15 2.74 51.37 5.49
N ALA A 16 2.12 50.94 6.59
CA ALA A 16 2.54 49.76 7.30
C ALA A 16 2.41 48.60 6.30
N GLY A 17 3.54 48.22 5.70
CA GLY A 17 3.65 46.93 5.05
C GLY A 17 3.37 45.90 6.13
N ALA A 18 2.16 45.35 6.11
CA ALA A 18 1.96 44.02 6.64
C ALA A 18 2.92 43.16 5.83
N ALA A 19 4.10 42.87 6.40
CA ALA A 19 4.74 41.61 6.12
C ALA A 19 3.63 40.59 6.39
N ALA A 20 3.03 40.06 5.32
CA ALA A 20 2.35 38.79 5.43
C ALA A 20 3.40 37.88 6.07
N ALA A 21 3.22 37.59 7.35
CA ALA A 21 3.87 36.44 7.94
C ALA A 21 3.43 35.32 7.02
N ASP A 22 4.34 34.87 6.17
CA ASP A 22 4.21 33.64 5.42
C ASP A 22 3.82 32.61 6.47
N SER A 23 2.54 32.27 6.56
CA SER A 23 2.05 31.28 7.51
C SER A 23 2.55 29.96 6.95
N GLY A 24 3.83 29.68 7.24
CA GLY A 24 4.58 28.62 6.59
C GLY A 24 3.79 27.32 6.62
N TYR A 25 3.80 26.60 5.50
CA TYR A 25 3.12 25.32 5.40
C TYR A 25 3.69 24.30 6.42
N PRO A 26 2.85 23.53 7.12
CA PRO A 26 1.39 23.65 7.20
C PRO A 26 0.92 24.61 8.31
N ASP A 27 -0.13 25.40 8.03
CA ASP A 27 -0.78 26.32 9.00
C ASP A 27 -2.14 25.81 9.52
N ARG A 28 -2.60 24.67 9.01
CA ARG A 28 -3.84 23.99 9.39
C ARG A 28 -3.68 22.47 9.30
N ALA A 29 -4.71 21.76 9.74
CA ALA A 29 -4.75 20.30 9.68
C ALA A 29 -4.63 19.78 8.24
N ILE A 30 -3.85 18.71 8.07
CA ILE A 30 -3.74 17.96 6.82
C ILE A 30 -4.76 16.83 6.82
N THR A 31 -5.39 16.57 5.68
CA THR A 31 -6.24 15.41 5.45
C THR A 31 -5.43 14.28 4.81
N LEU A 32 -5.36 13.14 5.49
CA LEU A 32 -4.85 11.89 4.95
C LEU A 32 -6.01 11.00 4.51
N VAL A 33 -6.22 10.90 3.20
CA VAL A 33 -7.21 9.99 2.62
C VAL A 33 -6.66 8.57 2.63
N VAL A 34 -7.41 7.66 3.26
CA VAL A 34 -7.15 6.21 3.22
C VAL A 34 -8.19 5.57 2.31
N PRO A 35 -7.81 4.98 1.17
CA PRO A 35 -8.76 4.50 0.15
C PRO A 35 -9.42 3.15 0.49
N TYR A 36 -9.43 2.77 1.77
CA TYR A 36 -9.96 1.49 2.27
C TYR A 36 -10.73 1.70 3.58
N GLY A 37 -11.50 0.68 3.98
CA GLY A 37 -12.32 0.73 5.20
C GLY A 37 -11.49 0.86 6.49
N PRO A 38 -12.10 1.37 7.57
CA PRO A 38 -11.43 1.54 8.86
C PRO A 38 -11.04 0.21 9.50
N GLY A 39 -10.00 0.21 10.35
CA GLY A 39 -9.51 -0.97 11.07
C GLY A 39 -8.69 -1.97 10.23
N GLY A 40 -8.62 -1.80 8.91
CA GLY A 40 -7.74 -2.58 8.04
C GLY A 40 -6.29 -2.09 8.03
N ALA A 41 -5.39 -2.83 7.39
CA ALA A 41 -3.95 -2.51 7.33
C ALA A 41 -3.66 -1.07 6.85
N SER A 42 -4.39 -0.57 5.84
CA SER A 42 -4.25 0.81 5.37
C SER A 42 -4.66 1.84 6.42
N ASP A 43 -5.80 1.65 7.09
CA ASP A 43 -6.24 2.59 8.13
C ASP A 43 -5.25 2.64 9.31
N LEU A 44 -4.75 1.47 9.74
CA LEU A 44 -3.76 1.39 10.82
C LEU A 44 -2.42 2.04 10.44
N ALA A 45 -1.95 1.85 9.21
CA ALA A 45 -0.74 2.51 8.72
C ALA A 45 -0.91 4.03 8.61
N GLY A 46 -2.07 4.50 8.12
CA GLY A 46 -2.37 5.93 8.04
C GLY A 46 -2.45 6.60 9.41
N ARG A 47 -3.04 5.92 10.41
CA ARG A 47 -3.08 6.40 11.80
C ARG A 47 -1.69 6.43 12.43
N ALA A 48 -0.86 5.42 12.20
CA ALA A 48 0.52 5.40 12.66
C ALA A 48 1.34 6.56 12.07
N LEU A 49 1.20 6.81 10.76
CA LEU A 49 1.83 7.95 10.11
C LEU A 49 1.32 9.28 10.71
N ALA A 50 0.01 9.42 10.92
CA ALA A 50 -0.58 10.63 11.49
C ALA A 50 -0.07 10.93 12.91
N GLU A 51 0.11 9.90 13.73
CA GLU A 51 0.66 10.02 15.08
C GLU A 51 2.15 10.40 15.04
N SER A 52 2.93 9.70 14.23
CA SER A 52 4.38 9.88 14.10
C SER A 52 4.76 11.22 13.45
N ALA A 53 4.05 11.64 12.41
CA ALA A 53 4.36 12.87 11.67
C ALA A 53 3.98 14.16 12.42
N LYS A 54 3.01 14.09 13.35
CA LYS A 54 2.47 15.24 14.08
C LYS A 54 3.55 16.13 14.75
N PRO A 55 4.51 15.61 15.54
CA PRO A 55 5.54 16.43 16.16
C PRO A 55 6.44 17.16 15.14
N PHE A 56 6.61 16.61 13.93
CA PHE A 56 7.48 17.18 12.89
C PHE A 56 6.75 18.15 11.95
N LEU A 57 5.44 17.94 11.75
CA LEU A 57 4.57 18.83 10.99
C LEU A 57 4.12 20.05 11.80
N GLY A 58 3.97 19.91 13.13
CA GLY A 58 3.38 20.95 13.99
C GLY A 58 1.86 21.11 13.83
N GLN A 59 1.24 20.37 12.91
CA GLN A 59 -0.20 20.32 12.66
C GLN A 59 -0.72 18.88 12.71
N PRO A 60 -1.99 18.66 13.07
CA PRO A 60 -2.57 17.34 13.09
C PRO A 60 -2.80 16.81 11.66
N VAL A 61 -2.65 15.50 11.49
CA VAL A 61 -3.05 14.77 10.28
C VAL A 61 -4.36 14.03 10.58
N THR A 62 -5.42 14.38 9.88
CA THR A 62 -6.77 13.80 10.03
C THR A 62 -6.97 12.68 9.02
N VAL A 63 -7.18 11.46 9.51
CA VAL A 63 -7.43 10.29 8.65
C VAL A 63 -8.89 10.25 8.22
N ILE A 64 -9.14 10.18 6.90
CA ILE A 64 -10.47 10.02 6.31
C ILE A 64 -10.49 8.77 5.42
N ASN A 65 -11.32 7.79 5.78
CA ASN A 65 -11.52 6.58 4.97
C ASN A 65 -12.48 6.85 3.80
N LYS A 66 -12.05 6.56 2.57
CA LYS A 66 -12.86 6.67 1.33
C LYS A 66 -12.76 5.37 0.51
N PRO A 67 -13.46 4.29 0.91
CA PRO A 67 -13.38 3.00 0.22
C PRO A 67 -14.14 2.97 -1.12
N GLY A 68 -13.83 1.96 -1.94
CA GLY A 68 -14.57 1.61 -3.15
C GLY A 68 -13.68 1.50 -4.39
N ALA A 69 -14.10 0.69 -5.37
CA ALA A 69 -13.40 0.45 -6.64
C ALA A 69 -11.91 0.11 -6.47
N GLY A 70 -11.56 -0.81 -5.56
CA GLY A 70 -10.15 -1.18 -5.30
C GLY A 70 -9.29 -0.09 -4.65
N GLY A 71 -9.91 1.02 -4.24
CA GLY A 71 -9.27 2.22 -3.71
C GLY A 71 -9.32 3.41 -4.65
N MET A 72 -9.77 3.21 -5.90
CA MET A 72 -9.81 4.25 -6.92
C MET A 72 -10.71 5.44 -6.55
N ASN A 73 -11.78 5.22 -5.77
CA ASN A 73 -12.63 6.33 -5.32
C ASN A 73 -11.88 7.31 -4.41
N GLY A 74 -11.10 6.78 -3.46
CA GLY A 74 -10.27 7.58 -2.56
C GLY A 74 -9.14 8.27 -3.33
N ALA A 75 -8.44 7.51 -4.17
CA ALA A 75 -7.39 8.00 -5.06
C ALA A 75 -7.86 9.17 -5.94
N ARG A 76 -8.98 9.01 -6.64
CA ARG A 76 -9.58 10.04 -7.47
C ARG A 76 -9.88 11.31 -6.68
N SER A 77 -10.43 11.16 -5.47
CA SER A 77 -10.73 12.32 -4.62
C SER A 77 -9.51 13.11 -4.16
N VAL A 78 -8.31 12.50 -4.17
CA VAL A 78 -7.05 13.20 -3.91
C VAL A 78 -6.53 13.83 -5.20
N VAL A 79 -6.52 13.11 -6.32
CA VAL A 79 -6.09 13.69 -7.62
C VAL A 79 -6.91 14.91 -8.02
N GLU A 80 -8.21 14.93 -7.69
CA GLU A 80 -9.11 16.06 -7.96
C GLU A 80 -9.03 17.20 -6.91
N SER A 81 -8.21 17.05 -5.85
CA SER A 81 -8.05 18.08 -4.81
C SER A 81 -6.94 19.09 -5.14
N ASP A 82 -6.94 20.22 -4.46
CA ASP A 82 -5.90 21.25 -4.64
C ASP A 82 -4.51 20.68 -4.32
N ALA A 83 -3.53 20.96 -5.19
CA ALA A 83 -2.13 20.58 -5.00
C ALA A 83 -1.42 21.46 -3.96
N ASP A 84 -2.06 21.74 -2.82
CA ASP A 84 -1.56 22.63 -1.76
C ASP A 84 -0.95 21.88 -0.56
N GLY A 85 -0.91 20.55 -0.64
CA GLY A 85 -0.38 19.67 0.40
C GLY A 85 -1.31 19.41 1.58
N TYR A 86 -2.53 19.96 1.62
CA TYR A 86 -3.48 19.71 2.70
C TYR A 86 -4.35 18.48 2.48
N THR A 87 -4.30 17.88 1.29
CA THR A 87 -4.92 16.58 1.02
C THR A 87 -3.87 15.64 0.43
N VAL A 88 -3.60 14.54 1.13
CA VAL A 88 -2.63 13.52 0.72
C VAL A 88 -3.27 12.13 0.77
N LEU A 89 -2.72 11.19 0.02
CA LEU A 89 -3.21 9.83 -0.10
C LEU A 89 -2.27 8.85 0.61
N LEU A 90 -2.81 8.01 1.48
CA LEU A 90 -2.13 6.77 1.86
C LEU A 90 -2.30 5.75 0.74
N ALA A 91 -1.36 5.75 -0.19
CA ALA A 91 -1.33 4.84 -1.32
C ALA A 91 -0.97 3.41 -0.86
N ARG A 92 -1.46 2.44 -1.64
CA ARG A 92 -1.18 1.00 -1.52
C ARG A 92 -0.96 0.45 -2.92
N VAL A 93 -0.59 -0.83 -3.01
CA VAL A 93 -0.40 -1.57 -4.27
C VAL A 93 -1.48 -1.30 -5.33
N GLY A 94 -2.73 -1.12 -4.91
CA GLY A 94 -3.86 -0.83 -5.80
C GLY A 94 -3.66 0.38 -6.71
N MET A 95 -2.83 1.36 -6.32
CA MET A 95 -2.58 2.56 -7.12
C MET A 95 -1.69 2.31 -8.34
N ALA A 96 -0.86 1.25 -8.31
CA ALA A 96 -0.13 0.78 -9.48
C ALA A 96 -0.86 -0.40 -10.15
N LEU A 97 -1.35 -1.34 -9.34
CA LEU A 97 -1.97 -2.59 -9.82
C LEU A 97 -3.27 -2.34 -10.58
N THR A 98 -4.19 -1.54 -10.04
CA THR A 98 -5.52 -1.35 -10.66
C THR A 98 -5.43 -0.78 -12.09
N PRO A 99 -4.71 0.34 -12.33
CA PRO A 99 -4.52 0.82 -13.70
C PRO A 99 -3.69 -0.13 -14.57
N ALA A 100 -2.85 -1.01 -13.98
CA ALA A 100 -2.10 -1.99 -14.75
C ALA A 100 -2.96 -3.12 -15.33
N VAL A 101 -4.08 -3.46 -14.67
CA VAL A 101 -4.92 -4.61 -15.04
C VAL A 101 -6.31 -4.22 -15.54
N ASN A 102 -6.71 -2.95 -15.37
CA ASN A 102 -8.01 -2.45 -15.81
C ASN A 102 -7.83 -1.21 -16.69
N PRO A 103 -8.02 -1.32 -18.03
CA PRO A 103 -7.95 -0.19 -18.95
C PRO A 103 -9.00 0.91 -18.70
N GLN A 104 -9.99 0.65 -17.86
CA GLN A 104 -11.03 1.60 -17.46
C GLN A 104 -10.80 2.16 -16.05
N ALA A 105 -9.59 2.01 -15.49
CA ALA A 105 -9.25 2.63 -14.22
C ALA A 105 -9.45 4.15 -14.30
N THR A 106 -10.02 4.74 -13.24
CA THR A 106 -10.38 6.17 -13.24
C THR A 106 -9.20 7.09 -12.95
N VAL A 107 -8.06 6.53 -12.54
CA VAL A 107 -6.85 7.25 -12.17
C VAL A 107 -5.66 6.43 -12.66
N ASP A 108 -4.75 7.08 -13.37
CA ASP A 108 -3.49 6.49 -13.83
C ASP A 108 -2.47 6.40 -12.68
N TRP A 109 -1.53 5.46 -12.78
CA TRP A 109 -0.56 5.21 -11.71
C TRP A 109 0.39 6.41 -11.45
N ASP A 110 0.59 7.27 -12.45
CA ASP A 110 1.49 8.43 -12.46
C ASP A 110 0.73 9.78 -12.32
N ALA A 111 -0.54 9.74 -11.93
CA ALA A 111 -1.38 10.92 -11.72
C ALA A 111 -1.08 11.68 -10.41
N TYR A 112 0.11 11.49 -9.83
CA TYR A 112 0.47 11.92 -8.47
C TYR A 112 1.83 12.60 -8.41
N THR A 113 2.05 13.34 -7.33
CA THR A 113 3.39 13.56 -6.80
C THR A 113 3.69 12.48 -5.76
N PHE A 114 4.75 11.69 -5.97
CA PHE A 114 5.20 10.65 -5.04
C PHE A 114 6.03 11.28 -3.90
N LEU A 115 5.58 11.17 -2.65
CA LEU A 115 6.30 11.77 -1.51
C LEU A 115 7.31 10.79 -0.90
N SER A 116 6.86 9.59 -0.52
CA SER A 116 7.75 8.54 0.00
C SER A 116 7.06 7.18 0.00
N ALA A 117 7.86 6.13 -0.13
CA ALA A 117 7.47 4.81 0.36
C ALA A 117 7.36 4.86 1.89
N LEU A 118 6.46 4.06 2.47
CA LEU A 118 6.25 4.03 3.92
C LEU A 118 6.65 2.68 4.49
N GLU A 119 6.02 1.62 4.00
CA GLU A 119 6.26 0.26 4.47
C GLU A 119 6.11 -0.75 3.33
N ALA A 120 6.94 -1.78 3.35
CA ALA A 120 6.64 -3.06 2.72
C ALA A 120 5.72 -3.87 3.65
N THR A 121 4.81 -4.61 3.04
CA THR A 121 3.85 -5.48 3.72
C THR A 121 4.06 -6.91 3.22
N PRO A 122 4.93 -7.68 3.89
CA PRO A 122 5.15 -9.10 3.61
C PRO A 122 3.84 -9.88 3.49
N MET A 123 3.82 -10.85 2.59
CA MET A 123 2.74 -11.83 2.47
C MET A 123 3.25 -13.22 2.84
N ILE A 124 2.34 -14.11 3.24
CA ILE A 124 2.66 -15.47 3.66
C ILE A 124 1.81 -16.43 2.82
N LEU A 125 2.45 -17.42 2.22
CA LEU A 125 1.80 -18.63 1.72
C LEU A 125 1.50 -19.54 2.91
N ALA A 126 0.25 -19.89 3.12
CA ALA A 126 -0.15 -20.72 4.26
C ALA A 126 -1.15 -21.81 3.90
N VAL A 127 -1.11 -22.86 4.69
CA VAL A 127 -2.06 -23.97 4.74
C VAL A 127 -2.61 -24.11 6.16
N LYS A 128 -3.67 -24.90 6.33
CA LYS A 128 -4.22 -25.22 7.65
C LYS A 128 -3.18 -26.00 8.49
N GLY A 129 -3.22 -25.85 9.81
CA GLY A 129 -2.26 -26.46 10.75
C GLY A 129 -2.14 -27.98 10.62
N ASP A 130 -3.26 -28.66 10.33
CA ASP A 130 -3.37 -30.11 10.16
C ASP A 130 -3.22 -30.58 8.70
N ALA A 131 -2.94 -29.68 7.76
CA ALA A 131 -2.70 -30.05 6.36
C ALA A 131 -1.45 -30.95 6.26
N PRO A 132 -1.39 -31.89 5.30
CA PRO A 132 -0.28 -32.84 5.22
C PRO A 132 1.02 -32.23 4.66
N TYR A 133 1.01 -30.98 4.18
CA TYR A 133 2.14 -30.30 3.55
C TYR A 133 2.90 -29.43 4.55
N ASN A 134 4.23 -29.53 4.57
CA ASN A 134 5.14 -28.79 5.44
C ASN A 134 6.10 -27.89 4.68
N THR A 135 6.23 -28.07 3.36
CA THR A 135 7.02 -27.20 2.49
C THR A 135 6.20 -26.71 1.29
N VAL A 136 6.72 -25.69 0.60
CA VAL A 136 6.12 -25.18 -0.65
C VAL A 136 6.11 -26.26 -1.72
N GLU A 137 7.16 -27.06 -1.82
CA GLU A 137 7.32 -28.13 -2.81
C GLU A 137 6.31 -29.26 -2.60
N GLU A 138 6.04 -29.61 -1.34
CA GLU A 138 5.00 -30.58 -0.99
C GLU A 138 3.61 -30.07 -1.38
N LEU A 139 3.32 -28.78 -1.11
CA LEU A 139 2.07 -28.15 -1.54
C LEU A 139 1.95 -28.12 -3.08
N LEU A 140 3.00 -27.71 -3.79
CA LEU A 140 3.01 -27.64 -5.26
C LEU A 140 2.84 -29.02 -5.90
N THR A 141 3.44 -30.05 -5.32
CA THR A 141 3.23 -31.44 -5.75
C THR A 141 1.77 -31.84 -5.60
N ALA A 142 1.15 -31.51 -4.46
CA ALA A 142 -0.26 -31.80 -4.23
C ALA A 142 -1.19 -31.02 -5.17
N ILE A 143 -0.90 -29.75 -5.43
CA ILE A 143 -1.65 -28.93 -6.39
C ILE A 143 -1.60 -29.60 -7.77
N LYS A 144 -0.42 -30.01 -8.22
CA LYS A 144 -0.23 -30.70 -9.50
C LYS A 144 -1.04 -32.00 -9.57
N ASP A 145 -0.96 -32.84 -8.53
CA ASP A 145 -1.64 -34.13 -8.48
C ASP A 145 -3.16 -34.00 -8.37
N SER A 146 -3.65 -32.87 -7.85
CA SER A 146 -5.09 -32.59 -7.72
C SER A 146 -5.79 -32.33 -9.05
N ASN A 147 -5.03 -32.04 -10.13
CA ASN A 147 -5.56 -31.70 -11.45
C ASN A 147 -6.66 -30.59 -11.40
N GLY A 148 -6.40 -29.52 -10.63
CA GLY A 148 -7.30 -28.37 -10.50
C GLY A 148 -8.35 -28.49 -9.38
N ALA A 149 -8.40 -29.62 -8.66
CA ALA A 149 -9.36 -29.83 -7.58
C ALA A 149 -9.02 -29.06 -6.29
N MET A 150 -7.73 -28.78 -6.04
CA MET A 150 -7.34 -27.93 -4.93
C MET A 150 -7.79 -26.48 -5.18
N SER A 151 -8.03 -25.78 -4.08
CA SER A 151 -8.63 -24.46 -4.07
C SER A 151 -7.84 -23.51 -3.19
N TYR A 152 -7.85 -22.22 -3.57
CA TYR A 152 -7.22 -21.18 -2.79
C TYR A 152 -8.13 -19.97 -2.63
N ALA A 153 -7.96 -19.26 -1.53
CA ALA A 153 -8.72 -18.05 -1.26
C ALA A 153 -7.95 -16.81 -1.73
N ALA A 154 -8.63 -15.92 -2.46
CA ALA A 154 -8.14 -14.56 -2.73
C ALA A 154 -9.29 -13.55 -2.85
N SER A 155 -8.97 -12.26 -2.80
CA SER A 155 -9.94 -11.17 -2.92
C SER A 155 -10.42 -10.92 -4.35
N GLY A 156 -9.65 -11.42 -5.32
CA GLY A 156 -9.96 -11.43 -6.73
C GLY A 156 -8.79 -12.02 -7.50
N ALA A 157 -9.05 -12.47 -8.73
CA ALA A 157 -8.00 -13.07 -9.55
C ALA A 157 -6.90 -12.06 -9.91
N THR A 158 -7.29 -10.81 -10.17
CA THR A 158 -6.40 -9.69 -10.43
C THR A 158 -6.16 -8.82 -9.18
N ALA A 159 -6.29 -9.38 -7.98
CA ALA A 159 -5.86 -8.73 -6.75
C ALA A 159 -4.47 -9.25 -6.34
N ILE A 160 -3.77 -8.55 -5.43
CA ILE A 160 -2.40 -8.92 -5.05
C ILE A 160 -2.29 -10.35 -4.49
N ASP A 161 -3.27 -10.79 -3.72
CA ASP A 161 -3.36 -12.17 -3.19
C ASP A 161 -3.63 -13.22 -4.27
N GLY A 162 -4.41 -12.84 -5.30
CA GLY A 162 -4.57 -13.62 -6.53
C GLY A 162 -3.23 -13.76 -7.27
N PHE A 163 -2.58 -12.63 -7.59
CA PHE A 163 -1.28 -12.61 -8.27
C PHE A 163 -0.17 -13.32 -7.49
N SER A 164 -0.18 -13.26 -6.15
CA SER A 164 0.83 -13.95 -5.32
C SER A 164 0.76 -15.47 -5.52
N THR A 165 -0.45 -16.00 -5.59
CA THR A 165 -0.68 -17.43 -5.86
C THR A 165 -0.34 -17.77 -7.31
N GLN A 166 -0.83 -16.98 -8.26
CA GLN A 166 -0.64 -17.21 -9.69
C GLN A 166 0.83 -17.12 -10.12
N ALA A 167 1.59 -16.18 -9.55
CA ALA A 167 3.02 -16.04 -9.80
C ALA A 167 3.79 -17.28 -9.30
N LEU A 168 3.46 -17.77 -8.09
CA LEU A 168 4.06 -19.00 -7.56
C LEU A 168 3.74 -20.22 -8.45
N LEU A 169 2.48 -20.37 -8.86
CA LEU A 169 2.09 -21.45 -9.78
C LEU A 169 2.86 -21.34 -11.11
N SER A 170 3.01 -20.13 -11.65
CA SER A 170 3.78 -19.90 -12.87
C SER A 170 5.26 -20.26 -12.71
N ASP A 171 5.90 -19.90 -11.60
CA ASP A 171 7.32 -20.24 -11.34
C ASP A 171 7.49 -21.76 -11.20
N ALA A 172 6.51 -22.44 -10.61
CA ALA A 172 6.48 -23.89 -10.49
C ALA A 172 6.16 -24.63 -11.80
N GLY A 173 5.97 -23.93 -12.91
CA GLY A 173 5.60 -24.51 -14.20
C GLY A 173 4.17 -25.07 -14.24
N LEU A 174 3.31 -24.61 -13.33
CA LEU A 174 1.88 -24.93 -13.29
C LEU A 174 1.07 -23.83 -13.97
N ASP A 175 -0.07 -24.19 -14.55
CA ASP A 175 -0.96 -23.21 -15.18
C ASP A 175 -1.57 -22.28 -14.10
N PRO A 176 -1.32 -20.96 -14.15
CA PRO A 176 -1.73 -20.04 -13.09
C PRO A 176 -3.24 -19.91 -12.90
N LEU A 177 -4.03 -20.24 -13.93
CA LEU A 177 -5.48 -20.08 -13.90
C LEU A 177 -6.23 -21.36 -13.56
N THR A 178 -5.62 -22.52 -13.82
CA THR A 178 -6.32 -23.81 -13.80
C THR A 178 -5.68 -24.85 -12.89
N ALA A 179 -4.44 -24.66 -12.43
CA ALA A 179 -3.81 -25.63 -11.52
C ALA A 179 -4.47 -25.68 -10.14
N ALA A 180 -5.09 -24.58 -9.70
CA ALA A 180 -5.91 -24.50 -8.50
C ALA A 180 -7.11 -23.57 -8.70
N THR A 181 -8.23 -23.89 -8.06
CA THR A 181 -9.48 -23.13 -8.17
C THR A 181 -9.49 -21.94 -7.23
N LEU A 182 -9.61 -20.73 -7.76
CA LEU A 182 -9.83 -19.53 -6.95
C LEU A 182 -11.24 -19.52 -6.33
N VAL A 183 -11.31 -19.32 -5.02
CA VAL A 183 -12.55 -19.05 -4.28
C VAL A 183 -12.51 -17.60 -3.74
N PRO A 184 -13.42 -16.71 -4.19
CA PRO A 184 -13.34 -15.29 -3.85
C PRO A 184 -13.89 -14.96 -2.45
N TYR A 185 -13.16 -14.17 -1.67
CA TYR A 185 -13.60 -13.63 -0.37
C TYR A 185 -13.29 -12.14 -0.21
N LYS A 186 -13.96 -11.45 0.72
CA LYS A 186 -13.77 -10.00 0.90
C LYS A 186 -12.68 -9.69 1.95
N GLY A 187 -11.43 -9.60 1.51
CA GLY A 187 -10.28 -9.11 2.31
C GLY A 187 -9.66 -10.14 3.27
N GLY A 188 -8.51 -9.78 3.85
CA GLY A 188 -7.62 -10.68 4.63
C GLY A 188 -8.28 -11.51 5.72
N GLY A 189 -9.15 -10.92 6.54
CA GLY A 189 -9.81 -11.65 7.63
C GLY A 189 -10.80 -12.72 7.15
N ALA A 190 -11.53 -12.44 6.06
CA ALA A 190 -12.43 -13.42 5.45
C ALA A 190 -11.64 -14.57 4.78
N LEU A 191 -10.49 -14.25 4.19
CA LEU A 191 -9.56 -15.22 3.60
C LEU A 191 -8.98 -16.16 4.66
N ALA A 192 -8.47 -15.61 5.77
CA ALA A 192 -7.94 -16.41 6.88
C ALA A 192 -9.02 -17.33 7.47
N THR A 193 -10.24 -16.82 7.66
CA THR A 193 -11.38 -17.62 8.15
C THR A 193 -11.74 -18.75 7.19
N ALA A 194 -11.68 -18.53 5.87
CA ALA A 194 -11.94 -19.57 4.88
C ALA A 194 -10.97 -20.74 5.00
N LEU A 195 -9.67 -20.47 5.18
CA LEU A 195 -8.67 -21.51 5.39
C LEU A 195 -8.85 -22.21 6.75
N LEU A 196 -9.09 -21.48 7.84
CA LEU A 196 -9.33 -22.07 9.17
C LEU A 196 -10.50 -23.06 9.17
N GLY A 197 -11.59 -22.68 8.48
CA GLY A 197 -12.79 -23.48 8.32
C GLY A 197 -12.66 -24.63 7.32
N GLY A 198 -11.52 -24.76 6.62
CA GLY A 198 -11.31 -25.80 5.61
C GLY A 198 -12.17 -25.63 4.36
N HIS A 199 -12.57 -24.39 4.03
CA HIS A 199 -13.30 -24.08 2.81
C HIS A 199 -12.40 -23.93 1.58
N VAL A 200 -11.10 -23.73 1.81
CA VAL A 200 -10.04 -23.73 0.81
C VAL A 200 -8.83 -24.49 1.34
N ASP A 201 -7.93 -24.91 0.44
CA ASP A 201 -6.77 -25.72 0.80
C ASP A 201 -5.55 -24.88 1.19
N PHE A 202 -5.38 -23.71 0.57
CA PHE A 202 -4.27 -22.79 0.85
C PHE A 202 -4.62 -21.33 0.51
N LEU A 203 -3.74 -20.39 0.86
CA LEU A 203 -3.85 -18.99 0.46
C LEU A 203 -2.49 -18.28 0.53
N ALA A 204 -2.39 -17.12 -0.12
CA ALA A 204 -1.26 -16.20 0.01
C ALA A 204 -1.77 -14.79 0.35
N VAL A 205 -1.63 -14.34 1.60
CA VAL A 205 -2.14 -13.03 2.06
C VAL A 205 -1.16 -12.32 2.99
N SER A 206 -1.41 -11.04 3.31
CA SER A 206 -0.54 -10.24 4.18
C SER A 206 -0.24 -10.91 5.53
N ALA A 207 1.01 -10.86 5.96
CA ALA A 207 1.49 -11.52 7.16
C ALA A 207 0.70 -11.15 8.43
N GLY A 208 0.35 -9.87 8.58
CA GLY A 208 -0.44 -9.40 9.73
C GLY A 208 -1.82 -10.06 9.87
N SER A 209 -2.37 -10.65 8.80
CA SER A 209 -3.63 -11.42 8.88
C SER A 209 -3.43 -12.87 9.31
N LEU A 210 -2.22 -13.43 9.14
CA LEU A 210 -1.96 -14.86 9.40
C LEU A 210 -1.11 -15.11 10.64
N LEU A 211 -0.24 -14.16 11.02
CA LEU A 211 0.69 -14.34 12.14
C LEU A 211 0.02 -14.87 13.42
N PRO A 212 -1.13 -14.34 13.89
CA PRO A 212 -1.79 -14.89 15.07
C PRO A 212 -2.21 -16.36 14.94
N HIS A 213 -2.56 -16.81 13.73
CA HIS A 213 -2.95 -18.20 13.44
C HIS A 213 -1.75 -19.12 13.21
N VAL A 214 -0.64 -18.57 12.73
CA VAL A 214 0.63 -19.30 12.63
C VAL A 214 1.24 -19.49 14.01
N GLU A 215 1.20 -18.46 14.86
CA GLU A 215 1.66 -18.52 16.26
C GLU A 215 0.85 -19.50 17.13
N SER A 216 -0.47 -19.61 16.89
CA SER A 216 -1.33 -20.59 17.57
C SER A 216 -1.17 -22.03 17.04
N GLY A 217 -0.53 -22.22 15.88
CA GLY A 217 -0.45 -23.50 15.18
C GLY A 217 -1.70 -23.89 14.40
N ASP A 218 -2.72 -23.01 14.32
CA ASP A 218 -3.92 -23.25 13.51
C ASP A 218 -3.64 -23.19 11.99
N MET A 219 -2.53 -22.57 11.60
CA MET A 219 -1.99 -22.51 10.24
C MET A 219 -0.49 -22.78 10.21
N LYS A 220 0.01 -23.27 9.07
CA LYS A 220 1.45 -23.36 8.78
C LYS A 220 1.82 -22.36 7.70
N ALA A 221 2.83 -21.53 7.98
CA ALA A 221 3.47 -20.67 6.99
C ALA A 221 4.52 -21.48 6.21
N LEU A 222 4.39 -21.54 4.89
CA LEU A 222 5.27 -22.32 4.01
C LEU A 222 6.32 -21.45 3.30
N MET A 223 5.97 -20.19 3.03
CA MET A 223 6.83 -19.23 2.32
C MET A 223 6.44 -17.80 2.71
N VAL A 224 7.43 -16.89 2.69
CA VAL A 224 7.17 -15.45 2.76
C VAL A 224 7.49 -14.74 1.44
N TYR A 225 6.62 -13.81 1.06
CA TYR A 225 6.79 -12.90 -0.06
C TYR A 225 7.38 -11.58 0.45
N ALA A 226 8.69 -11.62 0.73
CA ALA A 226 9.44 -10.51 1.30
C ALA A 226 10.90 -10.53 0.83
N PRO A 227 11.61 -9.38 0.86
CA PRO A 227 13.02 -9.31 0.49
C PRO A 227 13.95 -10.15 1.37
N ALA A 228 13.53 -10.43 2.61
CA ALA A 228 14.25 -11.24 3.58
C ALA A 228 13.25 -11.95 4.50
N ARG A 229 13.72 -13.00 5.20
CA ARG A 229 12.91 -13.71 6.18
C ARG A 229 12.41 -12.75 7.26
N MET A 230 11.19 -12.99 7.74
CA MET A 230 10.62 -12.22 8.81
C MET A 230 11.25 -12.63 10.15
N SER A 231 11.57 -11.68 11.02
CA SER A 231 12.09 -11.96 12.37
C SER A 231 11.15 -12.86 13.20
N LYS A 232 9.84 -12.75 12.97
CA LYS A 232 8.79 -13.57 13.60
C LYS A 232 8.67 -14.98 13.00
N LEU A 233 9.23 -15.21 11.81
CA LEU A 233 9.19 -16.47 11.08
C LEU A 233 10.60 -16.83 10.54
N PRO A 234 11.61 -16.98 11.41
CA PRO A 234 13.00 -17.14 10.99
C PRO A 234 13.25 -18.45 10.20
N ASP A 235 12.40 -19.45 10.41
CA ASP A 235 12.52 -20.76 9.77
C ASP A 235 11.74 -20.85 8.45
N VAL A 236 10.91 -19.86 8.13
CA VAL A 236 10.12 -19.84 6.88
C VAL A 236 10.92 -19.18 5.77
N PRO A 237 11.19 -19.87 4.65
CA PRO A 237 11.99 -19.33 3.56
C PRO A 237 11.25 -18.22 2.80
N THR A 238 12.01 -17.33 2.17
CA THR A 238 11.46 -16.39 1.18
C THR A 238 11.27 -17.06 -0.17
N ALA A 239 10.43 -16.47 -1.03
CA ALA A 239 10.32 -16.89 -2.43
C ALA A 239 11.68 -16.85 -3.17
N ALA A 240 12.53 -15.86 -2.85
CA ALA A 240 13.86 -15.73 -3.46
C ALA A 240 14.83 -16.84 -3.01
N GLU A 241 14.74 -17.32 -1.77
CA GLU A 241 15.55 -18.45 -1.28
C GLU A 241 15.16 -19.79 -1.93
N LEU A 242 13.96 -19.85 -2.52
CA LEU A 242 13.41 -21.02 -3.20
C LEU A 242 13.43 -20.86 -4.74
N ASP A 243 14.13 -19.84 -5.26
CA ASP A 243 14.23 -19.54 -6.69
C ASP A 243 12.87 -19.26 -7.39
N TYR A 244 11.85 -18.81 -6.64
CA TYR A 244 10.56 -18.37 -7.18
C TYR A 244 10.58 -16.84 -7.44
N GLU A 245 11.28 -16.44 -8.51
CA GLU A 245 11.55 -15.03 -8.82
C GLU A 245 10.31 -14.18 -9.12
N GLN A 246 9.30 -14.72 -9.83
CA GLN A 246 8.07 -13.95 -10.10
C GLN A 246 7.25 -13.78 -8.82
N ALA A 247 7.13 -14.84 -8.04
CA ALA A 247 6.47 -14.78 -6.74
C ALA A 247 7.17 -13.76 -5.82
N GLY A 248 8.49 -13.76 -5.77
CA GLY A 248 9.28 -12.84 -4.93
C GLY A 248 9.07 -11.35 -5.23
N GLN A 249 8.59 -11.01 -6.44
CA GLN A 249 8.29 -9.63 -6.83
C GLN A 249 6.89 -9.16 -6.38
N VAL A 250 5.99 -10.08 -6.04
CA VAL A 250 4.63 -9.76 -5.59
C VAL A 250 4.64 -9.53 -4.08
N THR A 251 4.83 -8.28 -3.67
CA THR A 251 4.79 -7.90 -2.25
C THR A 251 3.90 -6.68 -2.03
N GLY A 252 3.27 -6.62 -0.85
CA GLY A 252 2.45 -5.48 -0.50
C GLY A 252 3.32 -4.27 -0.14
N TRP A 253 2.77 -3.07 -0.29
CA TRP A 253 3.43 -1.84 0.15
C TRP A 253 2.41 -0.76 0.48
N SER A 254 2.85 0.27 1.19
CA SER A 254 2.17 1.56 1.28
C SER A 254 3.12 2.72 1.05
N ALA A 255 2.55 3.85 0.64
CA ALA A 255 3.27 5.05 0.31
C ALA A 255 2.41 6.28 0.62
N LEU A 256 3.05 7.45 0.63
CA LEU A 256 2.37 8.73 0.73
C LEU A 256 2.44 9.44 -0.62
N TYR A 257 1.29 9.69 -1.24
CA TYR A 257 1.16 10.44 -2.49
C TYR A 257 0.43 11.76 -2.25
N ALA A 258 0.62 12.71 -3.14
CA ALA A 258 -0.09 13.98 -3.18
C ALA A 258 -0.68 14.20 -4.59
N PRO A 259 -1.59 15.17 -4.75
CA PRO A 259 -2.00 15.63 -6.08
C PRO A 259 -0.77 15.99 -6.92
N LYS A 260 -0.89 15.84 -8.25
CA LYS A 260 0.18 16.20 -9.18
C LYS A 260 0.52 17.68 -9.06
N ASP A 261 1.76 18.02 -9.40
CA ASP A 261 2.26 19.40 -9.42
C ASP A 261 2.31 20.10 -8.04
N LEU A 262 2.58 19.32 -6.98
CA LEU A 262 2.80 19.84 -5.64
C LEU A 262 3.93 20.90 -5.61
N PRO A 263 3.74 22.08 -4.97
CA PRO A 263 4.77 23.09 -4.81
C PRO A 263 6.05 22.54 -4.17
N ALA A 264 7.19 23.03 -4.64
CA ALA A 264 8.50 22.52 -4.25
C ALA A 264 8.79 22.68 -2.75
N ASP A 265 8.31 23.75 -2.11
CA ASP A 265 8.41 24.00 -0.69
C ASP A 265 7.56 23.02 0.15
N VAL A 266 6.36 22.71 -0.32
CA VAL A 266 5.47 21.71 0.29
C VAL A 266 6.06 20.30 0.16
N LEU A 267 6.59 19.95 -1.02
CA LEU A 267 7.31 18.69 -1.23
C LEU A 267 8.52 18.58 -0.29
N ALA A 268 9.34 19.63 -0.22
CA ALA A 268 10.50 19.67 0.66
C ALA A 268 10.11 19.51 2.14
N LYS A 269 8.99 20.13 2.57
CA LYS A 269 8.49 19.95 3.94
C LYS A 269 8.09 18.50 4.23
N TRP A 270 7.42 17.83 3.29
CA TRP A 270 7.09 16.41 3.45
C TRP A 270 8.32 15.51 3.46
N GLN A 271 9.31 15.79 2.61
CA GLN A 271 10.57 15.04 2.59
C GLN A 271 11.32 15.16 3.92
N ASP A 272 11.39 16.37 4.50
CA ASP A 272 11.94 16.60 5.84
C ASP A 272 11.19 15.80 6.92
N VAL A 273 9.87 15.91 6.95
CA VAL A 273 9.02 15.18 7.90
C VAL A 273 9.19 13.66 7.77
N LEU A 274 9.19 13.14 6.55
CA LEU A 274 9.33 11.70 6.29
C LEU A 274 10.74 11.22 6.65
N GLY A 275 11.77 12.05 6.46
CA GLY A 275 13.11 11.78 6.96
C GLY A 275 13.16 11.60 8.49
N GLN A 276 12.40 12.40 9.24
CA GLN A 276 12.27 12.22 10.69
C GLN A 276 11.49 10.95 11.05
N VAL A 277 10.34 10.73 10.38
CA VAL A 277 9.49 9.53 10.58
C VAL A 277 10.26 8.23 10.33
N ALA A 278 11.21 8.22 9.39
CA ALA A 278 12.04 7.04 9.08
C ALA A 278 12.78 6.48 10.30
N THR A 279 13.08 7.34 11.29
CA THR A 279 13.81 6.97 12.52
C THR A 279 12.95 7.06 13.79
N ASP A 280 11.67 7.43 13.67
CA ASP A 280 10.78 7.59 14.80
C ASP A 280 10.37 6.22 15.38
N GLU A 281 10.56 6.06 16.69
CA GLU A 281 10.26 4.80 17.39
C GLU A 281 8.78 4.44 17.34
N THR A 282 7.88 5.44 17.32
CA THR A 282 6.43 5.20 17.25
C THR A 282 6.09 4.55 15.92
N TRP A 283 6.59 5.11 14.82
CA TRP A 283 6.40 4.55 13.48
C TRP A 283 6.97 3.12 13.37
N LEU A 284 8.24 2.93 13.76
CA LEU A 284 8.93 1.64 13.66
C LEU A 284 8.23 0.56 14.50
N THR A 285 7.85 0.89 15.73
CA THR A 285 7.14 -0.04 16.63
C THR A 285 5.77 -0.42 16.08
N LEU A 286 5.00 0.55 15.58
CA LEU A 286 3.68 0.28 15.04
C LEU A 286 3.75 -0.51 13.73
N ALA A 287 4.77 -0.28 12.88
CA ALA A 287 5.02 -1.08 11.69
C ALA A 287 5.33 -2.54 12.05
N ASP A 288 6.27 -2.80 12.97
CA ASP A 288 6.63 -4.16 13.40
C ASP A 288 5.44 -4.92 14.02
N ARG A 289 4.62 -4.22 14.83
CA ARG A 289 3.39 -4.81 15.39
C ARG A 289 2.42 -5.31 14.31
N ARG A 290 2.37 -4.65 13.15
CA ARG A 290 1.57 -5.07 12.00
C ARG A 290 2.24 -6.15 11.14
N GLY A 291 3.51 -6.47 11.42
CA GLY A 291 4.34 -7.32 10.56
C GLY A 291 4.82 -6.61 9.28
N SER A 292 4.75 -5.28 9.25
CA SER A 292 5.26 -4.45 8.17
C SER A 292 6.73 -4.10 8.40
N ILE A 293 7.45 -3.81 7.31
CA ILE A 293 8.85 -3.37 7.34
C ILE A 293 8.88 -1.94 6.84
N SER A 294 9.43 -1.00 7.62
CA SER A 294 9.52 0.37 7.14
C SER A 294 10.49 0.49 5.96
N THR A 295 10.08 1.28 4.96
CA THR A 295 10.87 1.60 3.76
C THR A 295 11.01 3.11 3.54
N VAL A 296 10.70 3.91 4.57
CA VAL A 296 10.80 5.37 4.50
C VAL A 296 12.27 5.75 4.26
N GLY A 297 12.52 6.53 3.21
CA GLY A 297 13.85 6.98 2.84
C GLY A 297 14.77 5.91 2.23
N THR A 298 14.30 4.66 2.06
CA THR A 298 15.12 3.57 1.48
C THR A 298 14.69 3.14 0.08
N VAL A 299 13.52 3.59 -0.38
CA VAL A 299 12.93 3.23 -1.68
C VAL A 299 12.58 4.50 -2.44
N ASP A 300 13.04 4.61 -3.69
CA ASP A 300 12.54 5.60 -4.63
C ASP A 300 11.12 5.20 -5.05
N MET A 301 10.14 5.89 -4.48
CA MET A 301 8.74 5.54 -4.68
C MET A 301 8.26 5.80 -6.11
N SER A 302 8.85 6.75 -6.83
CA SER A 302 8.45 7.01 -8.21
C SER A 302 8.89 5.85 -9.12
N ALA A 303 10.16 5.45 -9.00
CA ALA A 303 10.68 4.29 -9.74
C ALA A 303 9.94 3.01 -9.34
N TYR A 304 9.74 2.79 -8.05
CA TYR A 304 9.06 1.59 -7.56
C TYR A 304 7.59 1.52 -7.99
N ALA A 305 6.86 2.64 -8.03
CA ALA A 305 5.49 2.65 -8.54
C ALA A 305 5.40 2.24 -10.02
N GLN A 306 6.36 2.71 -10.83
CA GLN A 306 6.47 2.32 -12.23
C GLN A 306 6.77 0.82 -12.37
N GLU A 307 7.79 0.31 -11.67
CA GLU A 307 8.14 -1.10 -11.67
C GLU A 307 6.95 -1.98 -11.27
N GLN A 308 6.18 -1.56 -10.26
CA GLN A 308 5.00 -2.28 -9.82
C GLN A 308 3.88 -2.25 -10.87
N TYR A 309 3.66 -1.11 -11.55
CA TYR A 309 2.70 -1.04 -12.66
C TYR A 309 3.10 -1.99 -13.79
N GLU A 310 4.37 -1.97 -14.20
CA GLU A 310 4.90 -2.81 -15.27
C GLU A 310 4.83 -4.30 -14.90
N LEU A 311 5.17 -4.65 -13.66
CA LEU A 311 5.04 -6.01 -13.13
C LEU A 311 3.61 -6.53 -13.27
N PHE A 312 2.61 -5.81 -12.72
CA PHE A 312 1.23 -6.28 -12.76
C PHE A 312 0.64 -6.26 -14.16
N ASN A 313 1.03 -5.31 -15.02
CA ASN A 313 0.61 -5.30 -16.42
C ASN A 313 1.18 -6.51 -17.18
N GLY A 314 2.46 -6.82 -16.95
CA GLY A 314 3.14 -7.98 -17.51
C GLY A 314 2.51 -9.29 -17.05
N LEU A 315 2.24 -9.44 -15.75
CA LEU A 315 1.53 -10.61 -15.20
C LEU A 315 0.12 -10.74 -15.77
N ALA A 316 -0.62 -9.62 -15.88
CA ALA A 316 -1.98 -9.64 -16.43
C ALA A 316 -2.00 -10.07 -17.91
N LYS A 317 -1.04 -9.62 -18.73
CA LYS A 317 -0.87 -10.07 -20.11
C LYS A 317 -0.45 -11.54 -20.16
N LYS A 318 0.55 -11.93 -19.36
CA LYS A 318 1.08 -13.30 -19.30
C LYS A 318 0.01 -14.32 -18.91
N PHE A 319 -0.85 -13.97 -17.96
CA PHE A 319 -1.93 -14.83 -17.48
C PHE A 319 -3.22 -14.68 -18.29
N GLY A 320 -3.24 -13.85 -19.35
CA GLY A 320 -4.39 -13.74 -20.27
C GLY A 320 -5.55 -12.89 -19.75
N TYR A 321 -5.35 -12.07 -18.71
CA TYR A 321 -6.34 -11.06 -18.29
C TYR A 321 -6.37 -9.85 -19.22
N LEU A 322 -5.26 -9.57 -19.90
CA LEU A 322 -5.15 -8.54 -20.93
C LEU A 322 -4.65 -9.16 -22.24
N PRO A 323 -4.97 -8.57 -23.41
CA PRO A 323 -4.40 -8.99 -24.68
C PRO A 323 -2.86 -8.95 -24.65
N ALA A 324 -2.22 -9.96 -25.21
CA ALA A 324 -0.79 -9.90 -25.53
C ALA A 324 -0.55 -8.83 -26.62
N GLU A 325 0.57 -8.13 -26.54
CA GLU A 325 1.03 -7.19 -27.58
C GLU A 325 1.45 -7.91 -28.87
#